data_AF-A0A2N1NRU1-F1
#
_entry.id   AF-A0A2N1NRU1-F1
#
_cell.length_a   1.000
_cell.length_b   1.000
_cell.length_c   1.000
_cell.angle_alpha   90.00
_cell.angle_beta   90.00
_cell.angle_gamma   90.00
#
_symmetry.space_group_name_H-M   'P 1'
#
loop_
_entity.id
_entity.type
_entity.pdbx_description
1 polymer ?
#
loop_
_entity_poly.entity_id
_entity_poly.type
_entity_poly.pdbx_seq_one_letter_code
_entity_poly.pdbx_strand_id
1 'polypeptide(L)'
;MNISKENEKLVDFPEGYVLYQHNKEYKDNTKSRHDRYLYGAYKFRSPKEFEPHLIWLVSGQVNNCKCVYCNNSSRGINNGKRKESTLEKTINDRSTKKIKNDSEAKKIEVDKPKFAKTLYRRGEIVMVNLNKTGKAHHTELIRNSSDENDISIFYWPGVILETSKVPITDNMSDDTASANSDGCGIIYKAYYKIHLLELSEVIQVDRKTLLPWLACKKEIPKSFINNNKLEPNVKAYIQAIDRVNKISNIYTPVHSYKHKEADDHLKEIKDPLERKRLQDMENYPHYEAILLGTEMIYVNDYVRLAPINVASMSDDDDSEKESEYLLNNRKEPEYLLISSIYKHATKGIQFTGDGLLRGKLLNEHSYRRSLSDYEWTTVNKSDAEYTINLQDIAGRFYLLFPNLKDRINCNIPKKLDERFKLLGIEDY
;
A
#
# COMPACT_ATOMS: atom_id res chain seq x y z
N MET A 1 -34.97 6.62 -0.02
CA MET A 1 -35.67 5.77 0.96
C MET A 1 -35.25 6.21 2.35
N ASN A 2 -36.19 6.64 3.20
CA ASN A 2 -35.89 6.95 4.61
C ASN A 2 -35.92 5.65 5.40
N ILE A 3 -34.75 5.13 5.75
CA ILE A 3 -34.60 3.99 6.66
C ILE A 3 -34.82 4.53 8.08
N SER A 4 -35.61 3.86 8.91
CA SER A 4 -35.74 4.24 10.32
C SER A 4 -34.40 4.00 11.05
N LYS A 5 -33.98 4.92 11.93
CA LYS A 5 -32.68 4.86 12.64
C LYS A 5 -32.41 3.53 13.34
N GLU A 6 -33.45 2.85 13.80
CA GLU A 6 -33.36 1.54 14.47
C GLU A 6 -33.07 0.36 13.52
N ASN A 7 -33.12 0.57 12.21
CA ASN A 7 -32.75 -0.39 11.18
C ASN A 7 -31.42 -0.06 10.48
N GLU A 8 -30.76 1.04 10.85
CA GLU A 8 -29.43 1.38 10.34
C GLU A 8 -28.40 0.43 10.95
N LYS A 9 -27.71 -0.32 10.09
CA LYS A 9 -26.64 -1.24 10.48
C LYS A 9 -25.38 -0.81 9.77
N LEU A 10 -24.26 -0.90 10.48
CA LEU A 10 -22.96 -0.75 9.86
C LEU A 10 -22.77 -1.90 8.87
N VAL A 11 -22.71 -1.57 7.58
CA VAL A 11 -22.59 -2.56 6.48
C VAL A 11 -21.20 -3.18 6.50
N ASP A 12 -20.18 -2.40 6.85
CA ASP A 12 -18.80 -2.86 7.03
C ASP A 12 -18.02 -1.92 7.97
N PHE A 13 -16.93 -2.41 8.56
CA PHE A 13 -16.06 -1.57 9.37
C PHE A 13 -15.28 -0.56 8.49
N PRO A 14 -14.92 0.63 9.03
CA PRO A 14 -14.10 1.59 8.30
C PRO A 14 -12.76 1.01 7.87
N GLU A 15 -12.18 1.57 6.81
CA GLU A 15 -10.88 1.14 6.30
C GLU A 15 -9.80 1.15 7.40
N GLY A 16 -9.02 0.07 7.48
CA GLY A 16 -8.02 -0.14 8.53
C GLY A 16 -8.55 -0.73 9.84
N TYR A 17 -9.84 -1.06 9.94
CA TYR A 17 -10.44 -1.70 11.12
C TYR A 17 -10.83 -3.16 10.88
N VAL A 18 -10.45 -4.05 11.80
CA VAL A 18 -10.68 -5.50 11.71
C VAL A 18 -11.19 -6.06 13.04
N LEU A 19 -12.26 -6.85 12.98
CA LEU A 19 -12.86 -7.49 14.15
C LEU A 19 -12.24 -8.85 14.41
N TYR A 20 -11.68 -9.03 15.61
CA TYR A 20 -11.11 -10.28 16.09
C TYR A 20 -11.95 -10.85 17.21
N GLN A 21 -12.06 -12.19 17.26
CA GLN A 21 -12.63 -12.89 18.39
C GLN A 21 -11.53 -13.64 19.13
N HIS A 22 -11.25 -13.22 20.36
CA HIS A 22 -10.33 -13.90 21.26
C HIS A 22 -11.12 -14.92 22.09
N ASN A 23 -10.88 -16.20 21.81
CA ASN A 23 -11.47 -17.30 22.55
C ASN A 23 -10.54 -17.67 23.70
N LYS A 24 -11.02 -17.50 24.94
CA LYS A 24 -10.28 -17.94 26.12
C LYS A 24 -10.99 -19.16 26.70
N GLU A 25 -10.34 -20.31 26.55
CA GLU A 25 -10.77 -21.57 27.15
C GLU A 25 -10.14 -21.70 28.54
N TYR A 26 -10.98 -21.89 29.54
CA TYR A 26 -10.54 -22.12 30.91
C TYR A 26 -10.47 -23.63 31.15
N LYS A 27 -9.37 -24.09 31.74
CA LYS A 27 -9.09 -25.52 31.97
C LYS A 27 -10.12 -26.22 32.87
N ASP A 28 -10.94 -25.46 33.61
CA ASP A 28 -11.85 -25.98 34.64
C ASP A 28 -13.31 -26.16 34.16
N ASN A 29 -13.55 -26.42 32.87
CA ASN A 29 -14.90 -26.63 32.30
C ASN A 29 -15.93 -25.49 32.54
N THR A 30 -15.51 -24.34 33.06
CA THR A 30 -16.32 -23.12 33.06
C THR A 30 -16.44 -22.58 31.65
N LYS A 31 -17.65 -22.17 31.25
CA LYS A 31 -18.01 -21.68 29.91
C LYS A 31 -16.89 -20.87 29.26
N SER A 32 -16.52 -21.25 28.04
CA SER A 32 -15.58 -20.51 27.19
C SER A 32 -15.97 -19.03 27.12
N ARG A 33 -15.01 -18.15 27.34
CA ARG A 33 -15.22 -16.71 27.19
C ARG A 33 -14.81 -16.30 25.78
N HIS A 34 -15.74 -15.70 25.05
CA HIS A 34 -15.52 -15.15 23.72
C HIS A 34 -15.52 -13.63 23.81
N ASP A 35 -14.35 -13.02 23.77
CA ASP A 35 -14.22 -11.56 23.72
C ASP A 35 -14.04 -11.12 22.28
N ARG A 36 -14.79 -10.09 21.85
CA ARG A 36 -14.62 -9.48 20.52
C ARG A 36 -13.89 -8.16 20.66
N TYR A 37 -12.87 -7.95 19.82
CA TYR A 37 -12.05 -6.76 19.80
C TYR A 37 -12.01 -6.20 18.38
N LEU A 38 -12.26 -4.92 18.21
CA LEU A 38 -12.04 -4.24 16.95
C LEU A 38 -10.67 -3.55 17.00
N TYR A 39 -9.77 -3.98 16.12
CA TYR A 39 -8.43 -3.41 15.99
C TYR A 39 -8.39 -2.45 14.80
N GLY A 40 -7.72 -1.32 14.97
CA GLY A 40 -7.46 -0.32 13.94
C GLY A 40 -6.52 0.72 14.54
N ALA A 41 -6.90 2.00 14.57
CA ALA A 41 -6.11 3.01 15.27
C ALA A 41 -5.92 2.71 16.78
N TYR A 42 -6.89 2.01 17.39
CA TYR A 42 -6.83 1.50 18.76
C TYR A 42 -7.47 0.11 18.85
N LYS A 43 -7.30 -0.56 20.00
CA LYS A 43 -7.98 -1.81 20.33
C LYS A 43 -9.27 -1.52 21.11
N PHE A 44 -10.40 -1.48 20.43
CA PHE A 44 -11.72 -1.30 21.03
C PHE A 44 -12.28 -2.65 21.51
N ARG A 45 -12.77 -2.71 22.74
CA ARG A 45 -13.22 -3.96 23.40
C ARG A 45 -14.73 -4.16 23.36
N SER A 46 -15.47 -3.17 22.86
CA SER A 46 -16.91 -3.25 22.66
C SER A 46 -17.37 -2.22 21.61
N PRO A 47 -18.53 -2.43 20.98
CA PRO A 47 -19.12 -1.43 20.09
C PRO A 47 -19.29 -0.06 20.76
N LYS A 48 -19.62 -0.02 22.05
CA LYS A 48 -19.78 1.20 22.84
C LYS A 48 -18.49 2.02 22.96
N GLU A 49 -17.33 1.37 22.93
CA GLU A 49 -16.05 2.08 22.90
C GLU A 49 -15.74 2.65 21.51
N PHE A 50 -16.18 1.97 20.44
CA PHE A 50 -15.87 2.32 19.05
C PHE A 50 -16.82 3.34 18.44
N GLU A 51 -18.12 3.28 18.77
CA GLU A 51 -19.17 4.16 18.26
C GLU A 51 -18.78 5.66 18.21
N PRO A 52 -18.26 6.29 19.29
CA PRO A 52 -17.86 7.70 19.22
C PRO A 52 -16.68 7.96 18.28
N HIS A 53 -15.84 6.95 18.03
CA HIS A 53 -14.75 7.02 17.05
C HIS A 53 -15.28 6.86 15.62
N LEU A 54 -16.23 5.95 15.41
CA LEU A 54 -16.91 5.75 14.13
C LEU A 54 -17.67 7.00 13.69
N ILE A 55 -18.43 7.63 14.59
CA ILE A 55 -19.15 8.88 14.31
C ILE A 55 -18.15 9.97 13.90
N TRP A 56 -17.02 10.05 14.59
CA TRP A 56 -15.95 11.00 14.25
C TRP A 56 -15.37 10.74 12.84
N LEU A 57 -15.04 9.48 12.51
CA LEU A 57 -14.54 9.09 11.19
C LEU A 57 -15.52 9.47 10.06
N VAL A 58 -16.81 9.15 10.24
CA VAL A 58 -17.84 9.43 9.22
C VAL A 58 -18.13 10.94 9.11
N SER A 59 -17.95 11.70 10.19
CA SER A 59 -18.17 13.16 10.20
C SER A 59 -17.07 13.97 9.49
N GLY A 60 -15.91 13.37 9.20
CA GLY A 60 -14.78 14.04 8.55
C GLY A 60 -14.14 15.16 9.39
N GLN A 61 -14.44 15.26 10.68
CA GLN A 61 -13.88 16.30 11.55
C GLN A 61 -12.42 16.01 11.90
N VAL A 62 -11.54 17.02 11.80
CA VAL A 62 -10.10 16.85 12.02
C VAL A 62 -9.73 16.79 13.51
N ASN A 63 -10.54 17.37 14.39
CA ASN A 63 -10.34 17.41 15.85
C ASN A 63 -11.61 16.97 16.60
N ASN A 64 -11.50 16.70 17.91
CA ASN A 64 -12.62 16.43 18.86
C ASN A 64 -13.26 15.02 18.84
N CYS A 65 -12.49 13.96 18.60
CA CYS A 65 -13.00 12.61 18.81
C CYS A 65 -13.29 12.34 20.31
N LYS A 66 -14.52 11.94 20.62
CA LYS A 66 -14.98 11.68 22.01
C LYS A 66 -14.71 10.25 22.49
N CYS A 67 -14.02 9.42 21.71
CA CYS A 67 -13.76 8.06 22.12
C CYS A 67 -12.77 8.00 23.30
N VAL A 68 -12.85 6.91 24.08
CA VAL A 68 -12.05 6.74 25.31
C VAL A 68 -10.53 6.69 25.06
N TYR A 69 -10.11 6.57 23.80
CA TYR A 69 -8.69 6.48 23.41
C TYR A 69 -8.16 7.82 22.89
N CYS A 70 -8.89 8.51 22.01
CA CYS A 70 -8.49 9.83 21.49
C CYS A 70 -8.56 10.94 22.55
N ASN A 71 -9.47 10.85 23.52
CA ASN A 71 -9.63 11.87 24.55
C ASN A 71 -8.65 11.72 25.72
N ASN A 72 -8.06 10.53 25.89
CA ASN A 72 -7.14 10.22 26.99
C ASN A 72 -5.65 10.37 26.61
N SER A 73 -5.32 10.67 25.36
CA SER A 73 -3.93 10.90 24.93
C SER A 73 -3.32 12.22 25.43
N SER A 74 -4.11 13.05 26.15
CA SER A 74 -3.63 14.29 26.79
C SER A 74 -3.40 14.20 28.30
N ARG A 75 -3.52 13.01 28.95
CA ARG A 75 -3.13 12.84 30.36
C ARG A 75 -2.37 11.52 30.57
N GLY A 76 -1.16 11.67 31.10
CA GLY A 76 -0.14 10.64 31.15
C GLY A 76 -0.45 9.40 31.99
N ILE A 77 0.49 8.46 31.86
CA ILE A 77 0.88 7.40 32.79
C ILE A 77 0.05 7.40 34.07
N ASN A 78 -0.73 6.34 34.32
CA ASN A 78 -0.98 5.88 35.68
C ASN A 78 -1.45 4.42 35.75
N ASN A 79 -0.81 3.73 36.67
CA ASN A 79 -1.09 2.39 37.17
C ASN A 79 -2.56 2.21 37.60
N GLY A 80 -3.04 0.98 37.39
CA GLY A 80 -4.11 0.29 38.13
C GLY A 80 -5.28 1.08 38.69
N LYS A 81 -6.48 0.86 38.12
CA LYS A 81 -7.73 0.79 38.89
C LYS A 81 -8.60 -0.38 38.40
N ARG A 82 -8.44 -1.50 39.10
CA ARG A 82 -9.37 -2.63 39.11
C ARG A 82 -10.66 -2.14 39.76
N LYS A 83 -11.80 -2.25 39.06
CA LYS A 83 -13.11 -2.15 39.72
C LYS A 83 -13.42 -3.50 40.34
N GLU A 84 -13.67 -3.49 41.64
CA GLU A 84 -14.16 -4.60 42.44
C GLU A 84 -15.49 -5.13 41.89
N SER A 85 -15.64 -6.45 41.88
CA SER A 85 -16.93 -7.09 42.12
C SER A 85 -16.68 -8.33 43.00
N THR A 86 -17.14 -8.21 44.23
CA THR A 86 -17.40 -9.22 45.25
C THR A 86 -18.02 -10.52 44.72
N LEU A 87 -17.43 -11.66 45.08
CA LEU A 87 -18.12 -12.82 45.68
C LEU A 87 -17.09 -13.91 46.03
N GLU A 88 -17.05 -14.24 47.32
CA GLU A 88 -16.19 -15.25 47.95
C GLU A 88 -16.74 -16.68 47.82
N LYS A 89 -15.85 -17.63 48.14
CA LYS A 89 -16.00 -19.07 48.49
C LYS A 89 -15.96 -20.01 47.27
N THR A 90 -15.14 -21.06 47.23
CA THR A 90 -14.73 -21.97 48.33
C THR A 90 -13.41 -22.70 47.98
N ILE A 91 -12.84 -23.30 49.03
CA ILE A 91 -11.52 -23.91 49.21
C ILE A 91 -11.46 -25.39 48.75
N ASN A 92 -10.23 -25.90 48.55
CA ASN A 92 -9.75 -27.30 48.35
C ASN A 92 -9.89 -27.85 46.91
N ASP A 93 -8.96 -28.64 46.35
CA ASP A 93 -7.99 -29.57 46.95
C ASP A 93 -6.80 -29.86 46.01
N ARG A 94 -5.74 -30.40 46.61
CA ARG A 94 -4.46 -30.85 46.05
C ARG A 94 -4.60 -31.86 44.89
N SER A 95 -3.69 -31.80 43.91
CA SER A 95 -2.71 -32.89 43.70
C SER A 95 -1.78 -32.63 42.51
N THR A 96 -0.50 -32.82 42.78
CA THR A 96 0.62 -32.99 41.87
C THR A 96 0.44 -34.16 40.91
N LYS A 97 0.75 -33.98 39.61
CA LYS A 97 1.54 -34.97 38.86
C LYS A 97 2.15 -34.42 37.57
N LYS A 98 3.34 -34.98 37.31
CA LYS A 98 4.39 -34.65 36.35
C LYS A 98 4.10 -35.18 34.93
N ILE A 99 4.57 -34.39 33.95
CA ILE A 99 5.24 -34.76 32.68
C ILE A 99 4.41 -35.53 31.63
N LYS A 100 4.27 -34.96 30.42
CA LYS A 100 4.99 -35.40 29.20
C LYS A 100 4.70 -34.45 28.03
N ASN A 101 5.77 -34.00 27.40
CA ASN A 101 5.77 -33.39 26.08
C ASN A 101 5.27 -34.41 25.07
N ASP A 102 4.48 -33.98 24.09
CA ASP A 102 4.74 -34.32 22.70
C ASP A 102 4.15 -33.28 21.74
N SER A 103 4.96 -33.07 20.71
CA SER A 103 4.87 -32.25 19.50
C SER A 103 3.52 -32.11 18.81
N GLU A 104 3.17 -30.87 18.44
CA GLU A 104 3.10 -30.39 17.05
C GLU A 104 2.48 -28.99 17.03
N ALA A 105 3.34 -27.96 17.10
CA ALA A 105 2.91 -26.58 16.94
C ALA A 105 2.64 -26.30 15.45
N LYS A 106 1.37 -26.44 15.03
CA LYS A 106 0.86 -25.77 13.83
C LYS A 106 1.05 -24.27 14.01
N LYS A 107 1.98 -23.67 13.27
CA LYS A 107 2.11 -22.22 13.15
C LYS A 107 0.79 -21.67 12.59
N ILE A 108 0.08 -20.91 13.42
CA ILE A 108 -1.07 -20.11 12.99
C ILE A 108 -0.47 -18.87 12.33
N GLU A 109 -0.55 -18.81 11.00
CA GLU A 109 -0.21 -17.59 10.26
C GLU A 109 -1.17 -16.48 10.68
N VAL A 110 -0.59 -15.41 11.24
CA VAL A 110 -1.30 -14.18 11.59
C VAL A 110 -1.68 -13.49 10.28
N ASP A 111 -2.95 -13.56 9.89
CA ASP A 111 -3.48 -12.93 8.68
C ASP A 111 -3.40 -11.39 8.83
N LYS A 112 -2.35 -10.80 8.24
CA LYS A 112 -2.05 -9.36 8.25
C LYS A 112 -3.05 -8.62 7.32
N PRO A 113 -3.39 -7.34 7.60
CA PRO A 113 -4.45 -6.61 6.91
C PRO A 113 -4.25 -6.53 5.39
N LYS A 114 -5.30 -6.93 4.66
CA LYS A 114 -5.33 -7.00 3.19
C LYS A 114 -5.86 -5.67 2.63
N PHE A 115 -4.97 -4.70 2.40
CA PHE A 115 -5.31 -3.58 1.53
C PHE A 115 -5.72 -4.12 0.14
N ALA A 116 -6.55 -3.38 -0.60
CA ALA A 116 -6.81 -3.69 -2.00
C ALA A 116 -5.57 -3.35 -2.84
N LYS A 117 -4.53 -4.20 -2.71
CA LYS A 117 -3.14 -4.03 -3.19
C LYS A 117 -3.01 -3.75 -4.71
N THR A 118 -4.11 -3.77 -5.44
CA THR A 118 -4.18 -3.73 -6.90
C THR A 118 -4.79 -2.45 -7.46
N LEU A 119 -5.37 -1.59 -6.61
CA LEU A 119 -6.02 -0.36 -7.04
C LEU A 119 -5.02 0.79 -7.16
N TYR A 120 -5.39 1.78 -7.96
CA TYR A 120 -4.72 3.08 -7.94
C TYR A 120 -5.11 3.86 -6.68
N ARG A 121 -4.26 4.80 -6.29
CA ARG A 121 -4.36 5.50 -5.01
C ARG A 121 -4.46 6.99 -5.21
N ARG A 122 -5.09 7.66 -4.24
CA ARG A 122 -5.10 9.11 -4.14
C ARG A 122 -3.67 9.66 -4.16
N GLY A 123 -3.46 10.70 -4.96
CA GLY A 123 -2.17 11.35 -5.18
C GLY A 123 -1.28 10.72 -6.25
N GLU A 124 -1.65 9.55 -6.79
CA GLU A 124 -0.92 8.94 -7.92
C GLU A 124 -1.16 9.69 -9.21
N ILE A 125 -0.15 9.66 -10.08
CA ILE A 125 -0.23 10.16 -11.44
C ILE A 125 -0.35 8.96 -12.38
N VAL A 126 -1.40 8.98 -13.20
CA VAL A 126 -1.76 7.92 -14.13
C VAL A 126 -1.90 8.48 -15.54
N MET A 127 -1.89 7.57 -16.51
CA MET A 127 -2.17 7.89 -17.91
C MET A 127 -3.62 7.50 -18.21
N VAL A 128 -4.44 8.50 -18.54
CA VAL A 128 -5.87 8.35 -18.80
C VAL A 128 -6.10 8.14 -20.29
N ASN A 129 -6.69 7.01 -20.68
CA ASN A 129 -7.06 6.74 -22.06
C ASN A 129 -8.24 7.63 -22.48
N LEU A 130 -7.98 8.60 -23.35
CA LEU A 130 -8.97 9.60 -23.77
C LEU A 130 -10.21 8.97 -24.44
N ASN A 131 -10.00 7.92 -25.26
CA ASN A 131 -11.09 7.19 -25.92
C ASN A 131 -12.07 6.50 -24.96
N LYS A 132 -11.63 6.19 -23.73
CA LYS A 132 -12.42 5.45 -22.75
C LYS A 132 -13.09 6.33 -21.69
N THR A 133 -12.89 7.64 -21.77
CA THR A 133 -13.48 8.59 -20.81
C THR A 133 -14.97 8.83 -21.01
N GLY A 134 -15.52 8.51 -22.19
CA GLY A 134 -16.91 8.79 -22.54
C GLY A 134 -17.21 10.28 -22.79
N LYS A 135 -16.20 11.13 -22.96
CA LYS A 135 -16.35 12.56 -23.23
C LYS A 135 -16.08 12.85 -24.71
N ALA A 136 -17.04 13.47 -25.39
CA ALA A 136 -16.95 13.72 -26.83
C ALA A 136 -15.76 14.64 -27.20
N HIS A 137 -15.52 15.69 -26.42
CA HIS A 137 -14.43 16.64 -26.66
C HIS A 137 -13.04 16.04 -26.45
N HIS A 138 -12.91 14.93 -25.72
CA HIS A 138 -11.61 14.23 -25.60
C HIS A 138 -11.17 13.59 -26.91
N THR A 139 -12.10 13.25 -27.81
CA THR A 139 -11.77 12.72 -29.13
C THR A 139 -10.99 13.75 -29.96
N GLU A 140 -11.24 15.04 -29.74
CA GLU A 140 -10.55 16.15 -30.41
C GLU A 140 -9.12 16.36 -29.89
N LEU A 141 -8.80 15.82 -28.71
CA LEU A 141 -7.46 15.84 -28.13
C LEU A 141 -6.58 14.69 -28.66
N ILE A 142 -7.20 13.68 -29.28
CA ILE A 142 -6.50 12.49 -29.74
C ILE A 142 -5.74 12.81 -31.03
N ARG A 143 -4.49 12.39 -31.07
CA ARG A 143 -3.61 12.56 -32.22
C ARG A 143 -2.91 11.25 -32.52
N ASN A 144 -3.05 10.78 -33.75
CA ASN A 144 -2.27 9.67 -34.28
C ASN A 144 -0.98 10.25 -34.88
N SER A 145 0.17 9.67 -34.51
CA SER A 145 1.43 9.98 -35.20
C SER A 145 1.30 9.61 -36.67
N SER A 146 1.74 10.52 -37.54
CA SER A 146 1.80 10.32 -38.99
C SER A 146 3.09 9.60 -39.41
N ASP A 147 4.18 9.79 -38.64
CA ASP A 147 5.49 9.15 -38.80
C ASP A 147 6.28 9.20 -37.47
N GLU A 148 7.49 8.62 -37.46
CA GLU A 148 8.36 8.55 -36.27
C GLU A 148 8.77 9.93 -35.69
N ASN A 149 8.62 11.02 -36.44
CA ASN A 149 8.91 12.38 -35.99
C ASN A 149 7.66 13.12 -35.48
N ASP A 150 6.48 12.52 -35.55
CA ASP A 150 5.21 13.08 -35.09
C ASP A 150 4.85 12.60 -33.67
N ILE A 151 4.03 13.38 -32.97
CA ILE A 151 3.62 13.07 -31.60
C ILE A 151 2.30 12.29 -31.60
N SER A 152 2.25 11.20 -30.81
CA SER A 152 1.03 10.44 -30.55
C SER A 152 0.41 10.86 -29.22
N ILE A 153 -0.89 11.18 -29.22
CA ILE A 153 -1.66 11.54 -28.03
C ILE A 153 -2.90 10.64 -27.98
N PHE A 154 -2.83 9.60 -27.16
CA PHE A 154 -3.98 8.72 -26.84
C PHE A 154 -4.30 8.71 -25.36
N TYR A 155 -3.29 9.03 -24.56
CA TYR A 155 -3.35 9.03 -23.12
C TYR A 155 -2.96 10.39 -22.61
N TRP A 156 -3.64 10.87 -21.58
CA TRP A 156 -3.38 12.15 -20.97
C TRP A 156 -2.99 12.00 -19.49
N PRO A 157 -1.97 12.71 -18.99
CA PRO A 157 -1.58 12.63 -17.59
C PRO A 157 -2.67 13.15 -16.65
N GLY A 158 -2.99 12.40 -15.61
CA GLY A 158 -3.97 12.81 -14.61
C GLY A 158 -3.58 12.42 -13.19
N VAL A 159 -4.02 13.23 -12.23
CA VAL A 159 -3.78 13.02 -10.79
C VAL A 159 -5.05 12.48 -10.15
N ILE A 160 -4.95 11.37 -9.42
CA ILE A 160 -6.08 10.79 -8.72
C ILE A 160 -6.37 11.62 -7.46
N LEU A 161 -7.54 12.24 -7.41
CA LEU A 161 -8.01 13.04 -6.28
C LEU A 161 -8.74 12.20 -5.26
N GLU A 162 -9.60 11.28 -5.72
CA GLU A 162 -10.46 10.46 -4.85
C GLU A 162 -10.66 9.07 -5.47
N THR A 163 -10.87 8.08 -4.61
CA THR A 163 -11.23 6.72 -4.98
C THR A 163 -12.59 6.38 -4.37
N SER A 164 -13.44 5.71 -5.13
CA SER A 164 -14.72 5.20 -4.63
C SER A 164 -14.95 3.78 -5.13
N LYS A 165 -15.72 3.00 -4.36
CA LYS A 165 -16.06 1.62 -4.67
C LYS A 165 -17.58 1.48 -4.68
N VAL A 166 -18.11 0.87 -5.73
CA VAL A 166 -19.54 0.61 -5.88
C VAL A 166 -19.74 -0.91 -5.89
N PRO A 167 -20.62 -1.47 -5.04
CA PRO A 167 -20.98 -2.89 -5.10
C PRO A 167 -21.55 -3.25 -6.47
N ILE A 168 -21.07 -4.35 -7.06
CA ILE A 168 -21.62 -4.95 -8.26
C ILE A 168 -22.79 -5.84 -7.82
N THR A 169 -24.01 -5.43 -8.14
CA THR A 169 -25.21 -6.26 -8.03
C THR A 169 -25.35 -7.12 -9.30
N ASP A 170 -25.92 -8.33 -9.19
CA ASP A 170 -25.99 -9.40 -10.22
C ASP A 170 -26.46 -8.99 -11.63
N ASN A 171 -26.99 -7.78 -11.83
CA ASN A 171 -27.44 -7.25 -13.12
C ASN A 171 -26.37 -6.50 -13.93
N MET A 172 -25.11 -6.48 -13.48
CA MET A 172 -24.00 -5.80 -14.17
C MET A 172 -23.04 -6.85 -14.76
N SER A 173 -23.21 -7.19 -16.04
CA SER A 173 -22.26 -8.02 -16.77
C SER A 173 -20.97 -7.23 -17.03
N ASP A 174 -19.92 -7.42 -16.23
CA ASP A 174 -18.62 -6.81 -16.56
C ASP A 174 -17.43 -7.56 -15.95
N ASP A 175 -16.41 -7.78 -16.79
CA ASP A 175 -15.12 -8.42 -16.50
C ASP A 175 -14.21 -7.58 -15.57
N THR A 176 -14.75 -6.54 -14.92
CA THR A 176 -14.00 -5.57 -14.06
C THR A 176 -14.00 -5.90 -12.58
N ALA A 177 -14.62 -7.02 -12.21
CA ALA A 177 -14.72 -7.51 -10.85
C ALA A 177 -13.34 -7.61 -10.16
N SER A 178 -13.01 -6.68 -9.27
CA SER A 178 -11.93 -6.87 -8.30
C SER A 178 -12.50 -7.70 -7.17
N ALA A 179 -12.17 -8.99 -7.13
CA ALA A 179 -12.44 -9.80 -5.94
C ALA A 179 -11.55 -9.28 -4.81
N ASN A 180 -12.16 -8.86 -3.70
CA ASN A 180 -11.43 -8.86 -2.44
C ASN A 180 -11.19 -10.33 -2.07
N SER A 181 -10.04 -10.60 -1.46
CA SER A 181 -9.65 -11.89 -0.88
C SER A 181 -10.50 -12.34 0.32
N ASP A 182 -11.67 -11.72 0.54
CA ASP A 182 -12.29 -11.67 1.87
C ASP A 182 -13.45 -12.66 2.03
N GLY A 183 -13.57 -13.64 1.15
CA GLY A 183 -14.56 -14.73 1.29
C GLY A 183 -16.04 -14.26 1.33
N CYS A 184 -16.31 -12.97 1.14
CA CYS A 184 -17.64 -12.38 1.07
C CYS A 184 -17.94 -12.05 -0.40
N GLY A 185 -19.00 -12.63 -0.95
CA GLY A 185 -19.34 -12.61 -2.38
C GLY A 185 -19.74 -11.25 -2.97
N ILE A 186 -19.43 -10.13 -2.33
CA ILE A 186 -19.71 -8.79 -2.85
C ILE A 186 -18.50 -8.30 -3.64
N ILE A 187 -18.68 -8.21 -4.95
CA ILE A 187 -17.68 -7.67 -5.87
C ILE A 187 -17.83 -6.15 -5.90
N TYR A 188 -16.74 -5.40 -5.93
CA TYR A 188 -16.77 -3.94 -6.04
C TYR A 188 -16.13 -3.47 -7.35
N LYS A 189 -16.75 -2.47 -8.00
CA LYS A 189 -16.16 -1.70 -9.09
C LYS A 189 -15.56 -0.41 -8.55
N ALA A 190 -14.29 -0.16 -8.86
CA ALA A 190 -13.57 1.04 -8.43
C ALA A 190 -13.70 2.16 -9.46
N TYR A 191 -14.03 3.36 -8.98
CA TYR A 191 -14.07 4.60 -9.74
C TYR A 191 -13.06 5.60 -9.16
N TYR A 192 -12.51 6.41 -10.04
CA TYR A 192 -11.44 7.35 -9.75
C TYR A 192 -11.84 8.73 -10.23
N LYS A 193 -11.82 9.69 -9.31
CA LYS A 193 -11.95 11.11 -9.63
C LYS A 193 -10.56 11.63 -9.95
N ILE A 194 -10.37 12.15 -11.16
CA ILE A 194 -9.06 12.46 -11.71
C ILE A 194 -9.06 13.89 -12.25
N HIS A 195 -8.07 14.67 -11.83
CA HIS A 195 -7.78 15.94 -12.46
C HIS A 195 -6.82 15.71 -13.64
N LEU A 196 -7.24 16.08 -14.86
CA LEU A 196 -6.38 15.99 -16.03
C LEU A 196 -5.42 17.18 -16.05
N LEU A 197 -4.12 16.95 -16.14
CA LEU A 197 -3.15 18.03 -16.04
C LEU A 197 -3.21 18.94 -17.28
N GLU A 198 -3.17 20.27 -17.08
CA GLU A 198 -3.29 21.29 -18.14
C GLU A 198 -4.65 21.33 -18.87
N LEU A 199 -5.60 20.47 -18.49
CA LEU A 199 -7.00 20.56 -18.88
C LEU A 199 -7.76 20.95 -17.62
N SER A 200 -8.45 22.09 -17.60
CA SER A 200 -9.15 22.60 -16.39
C SER A 200 -10.41 21.77 -16.07
N GLU A 201 -10.26 20.45 -16.02
CA GLU A 201 -11.33 19.49 -15.88
C GLU A 201 -10.99 18.40 -14.85
N VAL A 202 -12.05 17.89 -14.24
CA VAL A 202 -12.01 16.73 -13.35
C VAL A 202 -13.01 15.72 -13.90
N ILE A 203 -12.55 14.49 -14.09
CA ILE A 203 -13.33 13.40 -14.65
C ILE A 203 -13.50 12.28 -13.64
N GLN A 204 -14.51 11.44 -13.84
CA GLN A 204 -14.68 10.21 -13.10
C GLN A 204 -14.65 9.04 -14.06
N VAL A 205 -13.72 8.11 -13.86
CA VAL A 205 -13.50 6.97 -14.75
C VAL A 205 -13.27 5.69 -13.95
N ASP A 206 -13.41 4.54 -14.60
CA ASP A 206 -13.07 3.26 -14.00
C ASP A 206 -11.61 2.87 -14.27
N ARG A 207 -11.19 1.74 -13.67
CA ARG A 207 -9.83 1.22 -13.80
C ARG A 207 -9.41 0.91 -15.24
N LYS A 208 -10.33 0.49 -16.13
CA LYS A 208 -10.01 0.08 -17.52
C LYS A 208 -9.55 1.27 -18.38
N THR A 209 -9.81 2.48 -17.89
CA THR A 209 -9.42 3.74 -18.53
C THR A 209 -8.01 4.18 -18.15
N LEU A 210 -7.39 3.55 -17.15
CA LEU A 210 -6.13 4.01 -16.54
C LEU A 210 -4.98 3.06 -16.84
N LEU A 211 -3.80 3.64 -17.04
CA LEU A 211 -2.52 2.94 -17.03
C LEU A 211 -1.61 3.58 -15.98
N PRO A 212 -0.75 2.82 -15.29
CA PRO A 212 0.30 3.39 -14.46
C PRO A 212 1.15 4.33 -15.30
N TRP A 213 1.63 5.43 -14.71
CA TRP A 213 2.54 6.35 -15.40
C TRP A 213 3.66 5.58 -16.10
N LEU A 214 4.35 4.70 -15.38
CA LEU A 214 5.49 3.93 -15.90
C LEU A 214 5.14 2.99 -17.07
N ALA A 215 3.89 2.57 -17.25
CA ALA A 215 3.50 1.62 -18.28
C ALA A 215 3.33 2.25 -19.68
N CYS A 216 3.41 3.57 -19.79
CA CYS A 216 3.28 4.28 -21.06
C CYS A 216 4.62 4.83 -21.54
N LYS A 217 4.88 4.74 -22.84
CA LYS A 217 5.93 5.54 -23.49
C LYS A 217 5.39 6.96 -23.73
N LYS A 218 6.20 7.98 -23.43
CA LYS A 218 5.84 9.41 -23.57
C LYS A 218 6.91 10.12 -24.39
N GLU A 219 7.20 9.57 -25.56
CA GLU A 219 8.21 10.14 -26.45
C GLU A 219 7.68 11.45 -27.05
N ILE A 220 8.37 12.54 -26.75
CA ILE A 220 8.10 13.85 -27.34
C ILE A 220 9.25 14.15 -28.30
N PRO A 221 9.02 14.19 -29.63
CA PRO A 221 10.07 14.48 -30.58
C PRO A 221 10.66 15.88 -30.34
N LYS A 222 11.99 16.03 -30.51
CA LYS A 222 12.70 17.30 -30.26
C LYS A 222 12.16 18.46 -31.10
N SER A 223 11.62 18.18 -32.29
CA SER A 223 10.97 19.14 -33.16
C SER A 223 9.79 19.84 -32.48
N PHE A 224 9.05 19.15 -31.62
CA PHE A 224 7.91 19.72 -30.89
C PHE A 224 8.36 20.58 -29.71
N ILE A 225 9.43 20.20 -29.01
CA ILE A 225 9.93 20.93 -27.84
C ILE A 225 10.31 22.39 -28.19
N ASN A 226 10.87 22.60 -29.38
CA ASN A 226 11.36 23.92 -29.82
C ASN A 226 10.37 24.68 -30.70
N ASN A 227 9.16 24.15 -30.93
CA ASN A 227 8.21 24.75 -31.87
C ASN A 227 7.23 25.70 -31.16
N ASN A 228 7.33 26.99 -31.48
CA ASN A 228 6.44 28.02 -30.91
C ASN A 228 5.05 28.10 -31.56
N LYS A 229 4.81 27.35 -32.65
CA LYS A 229 3.56 27.36 -33.44
C LYS A 229 2.75 26.06 -33.30
N LEU A 230 2.82 25.41 -32.14
CA LEU A 230 2.02 24.22 -31.86
C LEU A 230 0.55 24.56 -31.60
N GLU A 231 -0.32 23.63 -31.99
CA GLU A 231 -1.73 23.66 -31.61
C GLU A 231 -1.88 23.72 -30.08
N PRO A 232 -2.86 24.46 -29.54
CA PRO A 232 -3.03 24.64 -28.10
C PRO A 232 -3.07 23.32 -27.32
N ASN A 233 -3.77 22.31 -27.83
CA ASN A 233 -3.91 21.00 -27.19
C ASN A 233 -2.58 20.23 -27.14
N VAL A 234 -1.79 20.28 -28.21
CA VAL A 234 -0.46 19.65 -28.24
C VAL A 234 0.49 20.35 -27.26
N LYS A 235 0.43 21.68 -27.18
CA LYS A 235 1.21 22.46 -26.20
C LYS A 235 0.83 22.09 -24.77
N ALA A 236 -0.47 22.00 -24.46
CA ALA A 236 -0.96 21.58 -23.15
C ALA A 236 -0.50 20.16 -22.79
N TYR A 237 -0.55 19.23 -23.73
CA TYR A 237 -0.06 17.86 -23.53
C TYR A 237 1.44 17.84 -23.17
N ILE A 238 2.28 18.55 -23.93
CA ILE A 238 3.72 18.63 -23.68
C ILE A 238 3.99 19.24 -22.29
N GLN A 239 3.28 20.32 -21.94
CA GLN A 239 3.37 20.94 -20.62
C GLN A 239 2.98 19.99 -19.49
N ALA A 240 1.93 19.18 -19.67
CA ALA A 240 1.51 18.17 -18.72
C ALA A 240 2.60 17.11 -18.52
N ILE A 241 3.19 16.60 -19.61
CA ILE A 241 4.29 15.63 -19.54
C ILE A 241 5.52 16.22 -18.84
N ASP A 242 5.93 17.43 -19.19
CA ASP A 242 7.06 18.12 -18.56
C ASP A 242 6.85 18.34 -17.06
N ARG A 243 5.63 18.70 -16.66
CA ARG A 243 5.25 18.85 -15.25
C ARG A 243 5.41 17.52 -14.50
N VAL A 244 4.90 16.42 -15.05
CA VAL A 244 5.04 15.11 -14.42
C VAL A 244 6.49 14.62 -14.40
N ASN A 245 7.27 14.89 -15.44
CA ASN A 245 8.70 14.56 -15.47
C ASN A 245 9.47 15.25 -14.32
N LYS A 246 9.12 16.50 -13.99
CA LYS A 246 9.69 17.20 -12.81
C LYS A 246 9.30 16.52 -11.50
N ILE A 247 8.04 16.07 -11.40
CA ILE A 247 7.53 15.35 -10.22
C ILE A 247 8.12 13.95 -10.09
N SER A 248 8.48 13.30 -11.20
CA SER A 248 8.96 11.92 -11.22
C SER A 248 10.26 11.71 -10.44
N ASN A 249 11.01 12.77 -10.16
CA ASN A 249 12.24 12.74 -9.35
C ASN A 249 12.03 13.10 -7.87
N ILE A 250 10.78 13.39 -7.48
CA ILE A 250 10.41 13.85 -6.14
C ILE A 250 9.85 12.70 -5.31
N TYR A 251 10.27 12.61 -4.06
CA TYR A 251 9.63 11.75 -3.07
C TYR A 251 9.06 12.55 -1.88
N THR A 252 7.98 12.05 -1.30
CA THR A 252 7.29 12.67 -0.16
C THR A 252 6.86 11.60 0.83
N PRO A 253 7.53 11.47 1.99
CA PRO A 253 7.06 10.60 3.07
C PRO A 253 5.72 11.10 3.63
N VAL A 254 4.82 10.18 3.97
CA VAL A 254 3.44 10.45 4.37
C VAL A 254 3.14 9.77 5.71
N HIS A 255 2.48 10.51 6.60
CA HIS A 255 2.08 10.08 7.95
C HIS A 255 3.22 9.49 8.79
N SER A 256 3.96 10.36 9.47
CA SER A 256 5.04 9.91 10.36
C SER A 256 4.51 9.39 11.70
N TYR A 257 5.09 8.30 12.20
CA TYR A 257 4.79 7.76 13.52
C TYR A 257 6.07 7.32 14.26
N LYS A 258 5.93 7.09 15.57
CA LYS A 258 6.99 6.49 16.40
C LYS A 258 6.84 4.98 16.37
N HIS A 259 7.83 4.30 15.79
CA HIS A 259 7.87 2.84 15.77
C HIS A 259 8.30 2.28 17.12
N LYS A 260 7.73 1.14 17.47
CA LYS A 260 8.19 0.32 18.58
C LYS A 260 8.04 -1.14 18.19
N GLU A 261 9.13 -1.89 18.28
CA GLU A 261 9.15 -3.30 17.97
C GLU A 261 8.45 -4.10 19.08
N ALA A 262 7.74 -5.15 18.70
CA ALA A 262 7.04 -5.97 19.68
C ALA A 262 8.04 -6.81 20.50
N ASP A 263 7.94 -6.74 21.83
CA ASP A 263 8.83 -7.49 22.74
C ASP A 263 8.81 -9.00 22.45
N ASP A 264 7.66 -9.55 22.06
CA ASP A 264 7.54 -10.97 21.73
C ASP A 264 8.20 -11.31 20.39
N HIS A 265 8.11 -10.43 19.38
CA HIS A 265 8.82 -10.61 18.11
C HIS A 265 10.34 -10.58 18.31
N LEU A 266 10.87 -9.64 19.11
CA LEU A 266 12.30 -9.57 19.42
C LEU A 266 12.83 -10.82 20.13
N LYS A 267 12.00 -11.51 20.93
CA LYS A 267 12.36 -12.77 21.58
C LYS A 267 12.45 -13.94 20.59
N GLU A 268 11.64 -13.91 19.54
CA GLU A 268 11.62 -14.95 18.49
C GLU A 268 12.82 -14.83 17.54
N ILE A 269 13.34 -13.61 17.33
CA ILE A 269 14.53 -13.35 16.50
C ILE A 269 15.76 -14.02 17.14
N LYS A 270 16.34 -15.01 16.46
CA LYS A 270 17.52 -15.74 16.96
C LYS A 270 18.83 -15.00 16.72
N ASP A 271 18.94 -14.28 15.60
CA ASP A 271 20.15 -13.53 15.24
C ASP A 271 20.29 -12.28 16.13
N PRO A 272 21.34 -12.17 16.96
CA PRO A 272 21.57 -11.00 17.80
C PRO A 272 21.77 -9.70 16.99
N LEU A 273 22.34 -9.79 15.79
CA LEU A 273 22.56 -8.62 14.93
C LEU A 273 21.23 -8.08 14.40
N GLU A 274 20.35 -8.96 13.94
CA GLU A 274 19.02 -8.59 13.49
C GLU A 274 18.17 -8.00 14.63
N ARG A 275 18.22 -8.63 15.81
CA ARG A 275 17.52 -8.10 16.99
C ARG A 275 17.99 -6.68 17.33
N LYS A 276 19.30 -6.45 17.33
CA LYS A 276 19.87 -5.12 17.58
C LYS A 276 19.45 -4.12 16.49
N ARG A 277 19.48 -4.53 15.22
CA ARG A 277 19.04 -3.69 14.10
C ARG A 277 17.61 -3.20 14.28
N LEU A 278 16.67 -4.10 14.63
CA LEU A 278 15.28 -3.74 14.86
C LEU A 278 15.11 -2.76 16.03
N GLN A 279 15.83 -2.99 17.13
CA GLN A 279 15.83 -2.07 18.28
C GLN A 279 16.40 -0.68 17.91
N ASP A 280 17.51 -0.65 17.16
CA ASP A 280 18.13 0.60 16.70
C ASP A 280 17.17 1.38 15.79
N MET A 281 16.29 0.69 15.06
CA MET A 281 15.31 1.27 14.14
C MET A 281 14.21 2.08 14.82
N GLU A 282 13.94 1.83 16.11
CA GLU A 282 12.97 2.61 16.92
C GLU A 282 13.40 4.08 17.08
N ASN A 283 14.69 4.38 16.90
CA ASN A 283 15.23 5.73 17.05
C ASN A 283 14.96 6.64 15.83
N TYR A 284 14.48 6.07 14.72
CA TYR A 284 14.23 6.81 13.49
C TYR A 284 12.74 7.15 13.35
N PRO A 285 12.37 8.21 12.61
CA PRO A 285 10.99 8.43 12.23
C PRO A 285 10.56 7.42 11.17
N HIS A 286 9.42 6.77 11.39
CA HIS A 286 8.79 5.84 10.46
C HIS A 286 7.60 6.50 9.76
N TYR A 287 7.22 5.96 8.61
CA TYR A 287 6.15 6.48 7.77
C TYR A 287 5.21 5.36 7.35
N GLU A 288 3.92 5.65 7.28
CA GLU A 288 2.93 4.69 6.78
C GLU A 288 3.02 4.52 5.26
N ALA A 289 3.45 5.58 4.57
CA ALA A 289 3.57 5.61 3.14
C ALA A 289 4.62 6.60 2.63
N ILE A 290 4.90 6.51 1.33
CA ILE A 290 5.71 7.45 0.58
C ILE A 290 5.13 7.61 -0.83
N LEU A 291 4.90 8.87 -1.24
CA LEU A 291 4.71 9.20 -2.65
C LEU A 291 6.08 9.20 -3.31
N LEU A 292 6.39 8.15 -4.07
CA LEU A 292 7.64 8.00 -4.81
C LEU A 292 7.38 8.34 -6.28
N GLY A 293 7.87 9.48 -6.76
CA GLY A 293 7.71 9.89 -8.14
C GLY A 293 6.25 10.08 -8.48
N THR A 294 5.66 9.15 -9.23
CA THR A 294 4.24 9.16 -9.63
C THR A 294 3.36 8.18 -8.87
N GLU A 295 3.93 7.39 -7.96
CA GLU A 295 3.27 6.25 -7.32
C GLU A 295 3.20 6.43 -5.79
N MET A 296 2.13 5.97 -5.17
CA MET A 296 1.98 5.96 -3.71
C MET A 296 2.32 4.57 -3.21
N ILE A 297 3.29 4.44 -2.30
CA ILE A 297 3.74 3.15 -1.74
C ILE A 297 3.44 3.13 -0.25
N TYR A 298 2.80 2.08 0.24
CA TYR A 298 2.48 1.85 1.65
C TYR A 298 3.33 0.73 2.25
N VAL A 299 3.39 0.71 3.57
CA VAL A 299 3.74 -0.52 4.30
C VAL A 299 2.77 -1.65 3.90
N ASN A 300 3.28 -2.88 3.77
CA ASN A 300 2.63 -4.10 3.27
C ASN A 300 2.40 -4.19 1.75
N ASP A 301 2.98 -3.28 0.98
CA ASP A 301 2.99 -3.37 -0.48
C ASP A 301 4.06 -4.28 -1.05
N TYR A 302 3.75 -4.84 -2.22
CA TYR A 302 4.73 -5.42 -3.11
C TYR A 302 5.30 -4.33 -4.01
N VAL A 303 6.61 -4.16 -3.95
CA VAL A 303 7.36 -3.25 -4.82
C VAL A 303 8.35 -4.05 -5.65
N ARG A 304 8.62 -3.56 -6.86
CA ARG A 304 9.66 -4.07 -7.74
C ARG A 304 10.99 -3.46 -7.32
N LEU A 305 12.04 -4.27 -7.33
CA LEU A 305 13.39 -3.81 -7.07
C LEU A 305 14.13 -3.51 -8.38
N ALA A 306 15.02 -2.54 -8.34
CA ALA A 306 15.90 -2.23 -9.46
C ALA A 306 16.90 -3.39 -9.63
N PRO A 307 17.19 -3.80 -10.89
CA PRO A 307 18.24 -4.79 -11.13
C PRO A 307 19.58 -4.29 -10.59
N ILE A 308 20.33 -5.18 -9.95
CA ILE A 308 21.68 -4.87 -9.49
C ILE A 308 22.58 -4.68 -10.71
N ASN A 309 23.18 -3.49 -10.83
CA ASN A 309 23.95 -3.10 -12.00
C ASN A 309 25.41 -3.59 -11.85
N VAL A 310 25.64 -4.83 -12.25
CA VAL A 310 26.93 -5.54 -12.08
C VAL A 310 28.08 -4.87 -12.85
N ALA A 311 27.77 -4.13 -13.93
CA ALA A 311 28.73 -3.39 -14.75
C ALA A 311 29.47 -2.26 -14.02
N SER A 312 29.10 -1.95 -12.77
CA SER A 312 29.80 -0.96 -11.93
C SER A 312 30.83 -1.59 -10.97
N MET A 313 31.03 -2.91 -11.03
CA MET A 313 31.91 -3.64 -10.11
C MET A 313 33.07 -4.38 -10.80
N SER A 314 33.26 -4.22 -12.12
CA SER A 314 34.29 -4.90 -12.89
C SER A 314 35.09 -3.91 -13.74
N ASP A 315 36.13 -3.32 -13.16
CA ASP A 315 37.21 -2.68 -13.94
C ASP A 315 38.21 -3.74 -14.49
N ASP A 316 38.00 -5.03 -14.18
CA ASP A 316 38.84 -6.15 -14.60
C ASP A 316 38.07 -7.12 -15.52
N ASP A 317 38.55 -7.26 -16.76
CA ASP A 317 37.99 -8.08 -17.87
C ASP A 317 37.82 -9.58 -17.53
N ASP A 318 38.55 -10.09 -16.53
CA ASP A 318 38.47 -11.49 -16.09
C ASP A 318 37.36 -11.76 -15.06
N SER A 319 36.71 -10.71 -14.53
CA SER A 319 35.67 -10.81 -13.49
C SER A 319 34.24 -10.95 -14.04
N GLU A 320 34.00 -10.69 -15.32
CA GLU A 320 32.65 -10.78 -15.92
C GLU A 320 32.09 -12.21 -15.91
N LYS A 321 32.92 -13.23 -16.12
CA LYS A 321 32.47 -14.64 -16.14
C LYS A 321 32.24 -15.22 -14.74
N GLU A 322 33.03 -14.78 -13.75
CA GLU A 322 32.85 -15.19 -12.35
C GLU A 322 31.63 -14.50 -11.72
N SER A 323 31.38 -13.24 -12.09
CA SER A 323 30.21 -12.49 -11.63
C SER A 323 28.90 -12.99 -12.25
N GLU A 324 28.87 -13.42 -13.52
CA GLU A 324 27.69 -14.05 -14.14
C GLU A 324 27.36 -15.43 -13.51
N TYR A 325 28.37 -16.25 -13.19
CA TYR A 325 28.18 -17.55 -12.51
C TYR A 325 27.70 -17.39 -11.05
N LEU A 326 28.23 -16.40 -10.33
CA LEU A 326 27.80 -16.07 -8.96
C LEU A 326 26.42 -15.41 -8.93
N LEU A 327 26.05 -14.61 -9.94
CA LEU A 327 24.70 -14.04 -10.10
C LEU A 327 23.66 -15.14 -10.33
N ASN A 328 23.95 -16.10 -11.21
CA ASN A 328 23.05 -17.21 -11.51
C ASN A 328 22.78 -18.11 -10.28
N ASN A 329 23.66 -18.06 -9.27
CA ASN A 329 23.53 -18.82 -8.02
C ASN A 329 23.06 -17.99 -6.81
N ARG A 330 23.07 -16.65 -6.88
CA ARG A 330 22.50 -15.79 -5.83
C ARG A 330 21.04 -15.49 -6.14
N LYS A 331 20.14 -16.04 -5.32
CA LYS A 331 18.71 -15.68 -5.32
C LYS A 331 18.51 -14.30 -4.68
N GLU A 332 18.98 -13.24 -5.35
CA GLU A 332 18.68 -11.88 -4.93
C GLU A 332 17.20 -11.57 -5.17
N PRO A 333 16.56 -10.78 -4.29
CA PRO A 333 15.15 -10.49 -4.42
C PRO A 333 14.89 -9.57 -5.62
N GLU A 334 13.87 -9.89 -6.41
CA GLU A 334 13.35 -9.02 -7.49
C GLU A 334 12.23 -8.11 -6.99
N TYR A 335 11.61 -8.49 -5.87
CA TYR A 335 10.51 -7.77 -5.24
C TYR A 335 10.73 -7.69 -3.74
N LEU A 336 10.13 -6.69 -3.10
CA LEU A 336 10.07 -6.58 -1.65
C LEU A 336 8.61 -6.48 -1.20
N LEU A 337 8.23 -7.28 -0.21
CA LEU A 337 7.02 -7.04 0.58
C LEU A 337 7.38 -6.16 1.77
N ILE A 338 6.99 -4.89 1.73
CA ILE A 338 7.44 -3.88 2.69
C ILE A 338 6.86 -4.15 4.08
N SER A 339 7.72 -4.23 5.09
CA SER A 339 7.36 -4.27 6.51
C SER A 339 7.46 -2.91 7.19
N SER A 340 8.41 -2.06 6.78
CA SER A 340 8.59 -0.71 7.33
C SER A 340 9.24 0.25 6.33
N ILE A 341 8.93 1.54 6.49
CA ILE A 341 9.52 2.67 5.76
C ILE A 341 9.98 3.67 6.82
N TYR A 342 11.28 4.01 6.83
CA TYR A 342 11.82 4.92 7.84
C TYR A 342 12.96 5.77 7.29
N LYS A 343 13.26 6.89 7.96
CA LYS A 343 14.38 7.77 7.59
C LYS A 343 15.57 7.58 8.52
N HIS A 344 16.57 6.83 8.06
CA HIS A 344 17.86 6.70 8.74
C HIS A 344 18.63 8.04 8.73
N ALA A 345 19.41 8.30 9.78
CA ALA A 345 20.14 9.56 9.93
C ALA A 345 21.12 9.85 8.77
N THR A 346 21.88 8.84 8.33
CA THR A 346 22.91 8.99 7.29
C THR A 346 22.56 8.38 5.93
N LYS A 347 21.63 7.40 5.90
CA LYS A 347 21.30 6.64 4.68
C LYS A 347 20.03 7.16 4.00
N GLY A 348 19.36 8.14 4.59
CA GLY A 348 18.09 8.65 4.09
C GLY A 348 16.95 7.65 4.26
N ILE A 349 16.02 7.62 3.31
CA ILE A 349 14.87 6.69 3.36
C ILE A 349 15.35 5.26 3.14
N GLN A 350 14.90 4.37 4.01
CA GLN A 350 15.12 2.93 3.98
C GLN A 350 13.79 2.20 3.99
N PHE A 351 13.77 1.04 3.34
CA PHE A 351 12.65 0.11 3.35
C PHE A 351 13.15 -1.21 3.92
N THR A 352 12.35 -1.83 4.78
CA THR A 352 12.58 -3.21 5.20
C THR A 352 11.46 -4.11 4.76
N GLY A 353 11.73 -5.42 4.68
CA GLY A 353 10.70 -6.40 4.40
C GLY A 353 11.22 -7.72 3.88
N ASP A 354 10.28 -8.54 3.41
CA ASP A 354 10.59 -9.84 2.83
C ASP A 354 11.02 -9.69 1.38
N GLY A 355 12.20 -10.21 1.08
CA GLY A 355 12.72 -10.29 -0.28
C GLY A 355 12.07 -11.46 -1.01
N LEU A 356 11.59 -11.22 -2.22
CA LEU A 356 10.75 -12.16 -2.95
C LEU A 356 11.24 -12.38 -4.40
N LEU A 357 11.06 -13.60 -4.86
CA LEU A 357 11.05 -13.99 -6.28
C LEU A 357 9.63 -14.32 -6.70
N ARG A 358 9.23 -13.87 -7.88
CA ARG A 358 7.93 -14.19 -8.48
C ARG A 358 8.07 -15.40 -9.40
N GLY A 359 7.36 -16.48 -9.08
CA GLY A 359 7.27 -17.68 -9.89
C GLY A 359 6.15 -17.61 -10.93
N LYS A 360 5.57 -18.77 -11.27
CA LYS A 360 4.58 -18.88 -12.35
C LYS A 360 3.23 -18.29 -11.93
N LEU A 361 2.44 -17.93 -12.93
CA LEU A 361 1.02 -17.63 -12.76
C LEU A 361 0.28 -18.97 -12.63
N LEU A 362 -0.34 -19.21 -11.49
CA LEU A 362 -1.04 -20.46 -11.16
C LEU A 362 -2.37 -20.60 -11.92
N ASN A 363 -3.06 -19.47 -12.14
CA ASN A 363 -4.40 -19.43 -12.73
C ASN A 363 -4.41 -18.69 -14.09
N GLU A 364 -3.76 -19.28 -15.10
CA GLU A 364 -3.62 -18.66 -16.44
C GLU A 364 -4.96 -18.35 -17.14
N HIS A 365 -6.00 -19.14 -16.84
CA HIS A 365 -7.31 -19.07 -17.50
C HIS A 365 -8.36 -18.29 -16.72
N SER A 366 -8.00 -17.74 -15.55
CA SER A 366 -8.92 -16.91 -14.77
C SER A 366 -8.99 -15.50 -15.35
N TYR A 367 -10.21 -15.04 -15.65
CA TYR A 367 -10.48 -13.64 -15.98
C TYR A 367 -10.20 -12.68 -14.81
N ARG A 368 -10.02 -13.21 -13.60
CA ARG A 368 -9.76 -12.44 -12.37
C ARG A 368 -8.37 -12.79 -11.85
N ARG A 369 -7.50 -11.78 -11.78
CA ARG A 369 -6.14 -11.90 -11.23
C ARG A 369 -6.05 -11.28 -9.85
N SER A 370 -5.31 -11.94 -8.97
CA SER A 370 -5.01 -11.60 -7.59
C SER A 370 -3.52 -11.85 -7.32
N LEU A 371 -3.01 -11.34 -6.20
CA LEU A 371 -1.62 -11.59 -5.81
C LEU A 371 -1.34 -13.06 -5.51
N SER A 372 -2.35 -13.79 -5.01
CA SER A 372 -2.29 -15.23 -4.74
C SER A 372 -2.26 -16.09 -6.00
N ASP A 373 -2.55 -15.51 -7.18
CA ASP A 373 -2.41 -16.23 -8.44
C ASP A 373 -0.96 -16.33 -8.89
N TYR A 374 -0.02 -15.64 -8.24
CA TYR A 374 1.40 -15.79 -8.48
C TYR A 374 2.04 -16.61 -7.37
N GLU A 375 2.95 -17.51 -7.75
CA GLU A 375 3.88 -18.10 -6.80
C GLU A 375 4.85 -17.02 -6.29
N TRP A 376 5.02 -16.95 -4.98
CA TRP A 376 6.01 -16.07 -4.35
C TRP A 376 6.95 -16.90 -3.51
N THR A 377 8.25 -16.79 -3.77
CA THR A 377 9.30 -17.45 -2.99
C THR A 377 10.04 -16.41 -2.17
N THR A 378 9.99 -16.53 -0.85
CA THR A 378 10.80 -15.72 0.06
C THR A 378 12.26 -16.16 0.00
N VAL A 379 13.17 -15.19 -0.15
CA VAL A 379 14.62 -15.43 -0.27
C VAL A 379 15.42 -14.84 0.90
N ASN A 380 14.74 -14.57 2.01
CA ASN A 380 15.35 -14.09 3.25
C ASN A 380 16.32 -15.12 3.84
N LYS A 381 17.32 -14.63 4.57
CA LYS A 381 18.10 -15.46 5.50
C LYS A 381 17.25 -15.69 6.76
N SER A 382 17.44 -16.82 7.43
CA SER A 382 16.63 -17.23 8.59
C SER A 382 16.41 -16.10 9.61
N ASP A 383 15.13 -15.74 9.81
CA ASP A 383 14.63 -14.70 10.72
C ASP A 383 15.07 -13.23 10.42
N ALA A 384 15.66 -12.95 9.25
CA ALA A 384 16.13 -11.62 8.88
C ALA A 384 15.32 -10.99 7.73
N GLU A 385 15.09 -9.68 7.78
CA GLU A 385 14.50 -8.91 6.69
C GLU A 385 15.58 -8.26 5.80
N TYR A 386 15.25 -8.02 4.53
CA TYR A 386 16.08 -7.15 3.69
C TYR A 386 15.94 -5.71 4.17
N THR A 387 17.04 -4.94 4.08
CA THR A 387 17.01 -3.48 4.21
C THR A 387 17.56 -2.89 2.92
N ILE A 388 16.76 -2.07 2.25
CA ILE A 388 17.12 -1.46 0.97
C ILE A 388 16.95 0.05 0.99
N ASN A 389 17.66 0.74 0.09
CA ASN A 389 17.59 2.18 -0.03
C ASN A 389 16.44 2.58 -0.96
N LEU A 390 16.08 3.88 -0.91
CA LEU A 390 15.13 4.49 -1.83
C LEU A 390 15.42 4.19 -3.31
N GLN A 391 16.71 4.20 -3.71
CA GLN A 391 17.10 4.01 -5.11
C GLN A 391 16.98 2.57 -5.61
N ASP A 392 16.86 1.62 -4.69
CA ASP A 392 16.70 0.21 -5.02
C ASP A 392 15.24 -0.10 -5.37
N ILE A 393 14.30 0.84 -5.12
CA ILE A 393 12.88 0.71 -5.47
C ILE A 393 12.65 1.13 -6.92
N ALA A 394 12.27 0.19 -7.77
CA ALA A 394 11.87 0.48 -9.15
C ALA A 394 10.44 1.03 -9.25
N GLY A 395 9.57 0.72 -8.28
CA GLY A 395 8.18 1.19 -8.22
C GLY A 395 7.24 0.10 -7.73
N ARG A 396 5.93 0.34 -7.79
CA ARG A 396 4.92 -0.63 -7.39
C ARG A 396 4.89 -1.84 -8.32
N PHE A 397 4.46 -2.97 -7.77
CA PHE A 397 3.98 -4.10 -8.55
C PHE A 397 2.51 -3.91 -8.93
N TYR A 398 2.18 -4.10 -10.22
CA TYR A 398 0.81 -4.07 -10.71
C TYR A 398 0.42 -5.41 -11.32
N LEU A 399 -0.69 -6.00 -10.87
CA LEU A 399 -1.21 -7.26 -11.43
C LEU A 399 -1.51 -7.21 -12.93
N LEU A 400 -1.93 -6.04 -13.43
CA LEU A 400 -2.22 -5.85 -14.85
C LEU A 400 -0.97 -5.52 -15.68
N PHE A 401 0.14 -5.17 -15.01
CA PHE A 401 1.43 -4.87 -15.64
C PHE A 401 2.55 -5.63 -14.92
N PRO A 402 2.45 -6.97 -14.82
CA PRO A 402 3.33 -7.76 -13.97
C PRO A 402 4.78 -7.81 -14.48
N ASN A 403 4.99 -7.45 -15.75
CA ASN A 403 6.30 -7.45 -16.42
C ASN A 403 6.82 -6.02 -16.66
N LEU A 404 6.29 -5.02 -15.96
CA LEU A 404 6.74 -3.63 -16.06
C LEU A 404 8.22 -3.54 -15.66
N LYS A 405 9.07 -3.02 -16.55
CA LYS A 405 10.52 -2.90 -16.35
C LYS A 405 10.96 -1.46 -16.04
N ASP A 406 10.18 -0.47 -16.43
CA ASP A 406 10.49 0.93 -16.16
C ASP A 406 10.60 1.21 -14.65
N ARG A 407 11.47 2.15 -14.29
CA ARG A 407 11.80 2.45 -12.91
C ARG A 407 11.60 3.92 -12.57
N ILE A 408 11.24 4.17 -11.32
CA ILE A 408 11.26 5.51 -10.73
C ILE A 408 12.69 5.83 -10.30
N ASN A 409 13.13 7.06 -10.52
CA ASN A 409 14.41 7.54 -10.03
C ASN A 409 14.16 8.80 -9.19
N CYS A 410 14.11 8.65 -7.87
CA CYS A 410 13.72 9.71 -6.95
C CYS A 410 14.86 10.07 -6.02
N ASN A 411 15.22 11.35 -5.96
CA ASN A 411 16.26 11.83 -5.05
C ASN A 411 15.92 13.17 -4.37
N ILE A 412 14.83 13.83 -4.77
CA ILE A 412 14.46 15.14 -4.25
C ILE A 412 13.34 15.00 -3.21
N PRO A 413 13.57 15.27 -1.91
CA PRO A 413 12.51 15.32 -0.93
C PRO A 413 11.64 16.58 -1.12
N LYS A 414 10.32 16.42 -1.06
CA LYS A 414 9.36 17.53 -0.94
C LYS A 414 8.29 17.21 0.07
N LYS A 415 7.74 18.25 0.70
CA LYS A 415 6.51 18.12 1.50
C LYS A 415 5.31 17.88 0.60
N LEU A 416 4.24 17.37 1.18
CA LEU A 416 3.01 17.03 0.47
C LEU A 416 2.38 18.26 -0.20
N ASP A 417 2.25 19.37 0.51
CA ASP A 417 1.70 20.61 -0.01
C ASP A 417 2.55 21.20 -1.15
N GLU A 418 3.88 21.20 -1.00
CA GLU A 418 4.82 21.64 -2.04
C GLU A 418 4.68 20.79 -3.32
N ARG A 419 4.52 19.48 -3.16
CA ARG A 419 4.32 18.54 -4.28
C ARG A 419 3.02 18.83 -5.03
N PHE A 420 1.90 19.04 -4.33
CA PHE A 420 0.63 19.32 -4.99
C PHE A 420 0.57 20.71 -5.62
N LYS A 421 1.24 21.71 -5.03
CA LYS A 421 1.46 23.02 -5.67
C LYS A 421 2.18 22.89 -7.02
N LEU A 422 3.20 22.04 -7.11
CA LEU A 422 3.89 21.78 -8.39
C LEU A 422 2.97 21.12 -9.43
N LEU A 423 1.97 20.36 -8.98
CA LEU A 423 0.93 19.79 -9.84
C LEU A 423 -0.18 20.78 -10.20
N GLY A 424 -0.18 21.99 -9.63
CA GLY A 424 -1.25 22.97 -9.83
C GLY A 424 -2.54 22.59 -9.11
N ILE A 425 -2.45 21.80 -8.03
CA ILE A 425 -3.58 21.34 -7.23
C ILE A 425 -3.53 22.09 -5.90
N GLU A 426 -4.50 22.97 -5.67
CA GLU A 426 -4.52 23.86 -4.49
C GLU A 426 -5.09 23.16 -3.24
N ASP A 427 -6.00 22.20 -3.42
CA ASP A 427 -6.67 21.48 -2.32
C ASP A 427 -6.35 19.96 -2.37
N TYR A 428 -5.38 19.52 -1.56
CA TYR A 428 -5.06 18.09 -1.34
C TYR A 428 -5.09 17.72 0.15
#